data_AF-A0A348TX80-F1
#
_entry.id   AF-A0A348TX80-F1
#
_cell.length_a   1.000
_cell.length_b   1.000
_cell.length_c   1.000
_cell.angle_alpha   90.00
_cell.angle_beta   90.00
_cell.angle_gamma   90.00
#
_symmetry.space_group_name_H-M   'P 1'
#
loop_
_entity.id
_entity.type
_entity.pdbx_description
1 polymer ?
#
loop_
_entity_poly.entity_id
_entity_poly.type
_entity_poly.pdbx_seq_one_letter_code
_entity_poly.pdbx_strand_id
1 'polypeptide(L)'
;MNRFWLKRTLNKTLLGLLVLVGLALLSSSCEKSNGEIGAGKFIEDRPELGEKLSFNVVSYTTNWDSITTKNPVSVALGNLNDPIFGKLNAAFTTRLLLSKLSPDFGDSTVCDSVKVR
;
A
#
# COMPACT_ATOMS: atom_id res chain seq x y z
N MET A 1 -3.78 58.72 37.99
CA MET A 1 -3.03 57.50 37.61
C MET A 1 -3.20 57.27 36.10
N ASN A 2 -2.13 57.40 35.31
CA ASN A 2 -2.19 57.59 33.85
C ASN A 2 -2.70 56.37 33.07
N ARG A 3 -3.82 56.52 32.35
CA ARG A 3 -4.46 55.49 31.50
C ARG A 3 -3.58 55.00 30.34
N PHE A 4 -2.57 55.77 29.94
CA PHE A 4 -1.64 55.42 28.86
C PHE A 4 -0.74 54.22 29.20
N TRP A 5 -0.23 54.17 30.44
CA TRP A 5 0.61 53.06 30.90
C TRP A 5 -0.20 51.78 31.11
N LEU A 6 -1.45 51.89 31.58
CA LEU A 6 -2.35 50.74 31.76
C LEU A 6 -2.72 50.08 30.43
N LYS A 7 -3.00 50.85 29.36
CA LYS A 7 -3.27 50.28 28.02
C LYS A 7 -2.04 49.64 27.39
N ARG A 8 -0.84 50.19 27.66
CA ARG A 8 0.42 49.67 27.12
C ARG A 8 0.86 48.36 27.78
N THR A 9 0.55 48.16 29.07
CA THR A 9 0.79 46.88 29.76
C THR A 9 -0.28 45.85 29.42
N LEU A 10 -1.55 46.24 29.28
CA LEU A 10 -2.65 45.35 28.87
C LEU A 10 -2.45 44.74 27.48
N ASN A 11 -1.93 45.51 26.51
CA ASN A 11 -1.66 44.98 25.16
C ASN A 11 -0.51 43.95 25.18
N LYS A 12 0.52 44.17 26.00
CA LYS A 12 1.63 43.22 26.14
C LYS A 12 1.22 41.93 26.84
N THR A 13 0.37 42.00 27.87
CA THR A 13 -0.15 40.80 28.54
C THR A 13 -1.17 40.06 27.69
N LEU A 14 -2.02 40.79 26.94
CA LEU A 14 -2.97 40.20 25.98
C LEU A 14 -2.24 39.49 24.83
N LEU A 15 -1.18 40.09 24.28
CA LEU A 15 -0.35 39.49 23.24
C LEU A 15 0.34 38.22 23.76
N GLY A 16 0.89 38.26 24.99
CA GLY A 16 1.49 37.09 25.62
C GLY A 16 0.51 35.94 25.82
N LEU A 17 -0.73 36.25 26.23
CA LEU A 17 -1.78 35.25 26.41
C LEU A 17 -2.25 34.65 25.08
N LEU A 18 -2.34 35.46 24.03
CA LEU A 18 -2.66 35.00 22.66
C LEU A 18 -1.60 34.05 22.10
N VAL A 19 -0.32 34.34 22.33
CA VAL A 19 0.78 33.46 21.90
C VAL A 19 0.74 32.12 22.66
N LEU A 20 0.44 32.15 23.95
CA LEU A 20 0.39 30.95 24.79
C LEU A 20 -0.80 30.04 24.42
N VAL A 21 -1.96 30.63 24.14
CA VAL A 21 -3.13 29.89 23.62
C VAL A 21 -2.86 29.36 22.21
N GLY A 22 -2.24 30.15 21.34
CA GLY A 22 -1.85 29.69 20.00
C GLY A 22 -0.90 28.50 20.05
N LEU A 23 0.08 28.50 20.95
CA LEU A 23 1.02 27.39 21.11
C LEU A 23 0.32 26.11 21.62
N ALA A 24 -0.63 26.24 22.54
CA ALA A 24 -1.41 25.10 23.05
C ALA A 24 -2.30 24.46 21.97
N LEU A 25 -2.89 25.28 21.08
CA LEU A 25 -3.70 24.79 19.97
C LEU A 25 -2.85 24.05 18.92
N LEU A 26 -1.63 24.52 18.66
CA LEU A 26 -0.70 23.84 17.74
C LEU A 26 -0.25 22.46 18.27
N SER A 27 -0.11 22.30 19.59
CA SER A 27 0.21 21.00 20.20
C SER A 27 -0.93 19.99 20.12
N SER A 28 -2.19 20.42 20.08
CA SER A 28 -3.34 19.51 19.96
C SER A 28 -3.62 19.05 18.53
N SER A 29 -3.07 19.72 17.52
CA SER A 29 -3.30 19.38 16.11
C SER A 29 -2.40 18.25 15.57
N CYS A 30 -1.53 17.68 16.40
CA CYS A 30 -0.72 16.52 16.02
C CYS A 30 -1.53 15.23 16.19
N GLU A 31 -2.62 15.11 15.42
CA GLU A 31 -3.34 13.85 15.29
C GLU A 31 -2.65 13.02 14.21
N LYS A 32 -2.15 11.84 14.59
CA LYS A 32 -1.59 10.89 13.62
C LYS A 32 -2.76 10.41 12.77
N SER A 33 -2.72 10.70 11.47
CA SER A 33 -3.68 10.17 10.50
C SER A 33 -3.59 8.66 10.50
N ASN A 34 -4.38 8.03 11.36
CA ASN A 34 -4.59 6.59 11.39
C ASN A 34 -5.61 6.31 10.30
N GLY A 35 -5.20 6.40 9.04
CA GLY A 35 -6.02 5.97 7.92
C GLY A 35 -6.39 4.50 8.14
N GLU A 36 -7.66 4.23 8.46
CA GLU A 36 -8.19 2.88 8.69
C GLU A 36 -8.38 2.10 7.37
N ILE A 37 -7.38 2.10 6.49
CA ILE A 37 -7.32 1.11 5.41
C ILE A 37 -6.44 -0.03 5.92
N GLY A 38 -7.08 -1.00 6.59
CA GLY A 38 -6.44 -2.24 7.07
C GLY A 38 -6.19 -2.35 8.58
N ALA A 39 -6.65 -1.38 9.39
CA ALA A 39 -6.42 -1.34 10.84
C ALA A 39 -7.16 -2.43 11.64
N GLY A 40 -8.16 -3.10 11.06
CA GLY A 40 -8.98 -4.10 11.76
C GLY A 40 -8.29 -5.42 12.11
N LYS A 41 -6.97 -5.54 11.95
CA LYS A 41 -6.23 -6.80 12.18
C LYS A 41 -4.90 -6.68 12.93
N PHE A 42 -4.63 -5.51 13.50
CA PHE A 42 -3.42 -5.25 14.27
C PHE A 42 -3.83 -5.01 15.72
N ILE A 43 -3.61 -6.01 16.57
CA ILE A 43 -3.59 -5.81 18.02
C ILE A 43 -2.13 -5.46 18.35
N GLU A 44 -1.91 -4.29 18.98
CA GLU A 44 -0.60 -3.88 19.52
C GLU A 44 0.58 -3.92 18.52
N ASP A 45 0.44 -3.27 17.37
CA ASP A 45 1.50 -3.12 16.34
C ASP A 45 2.07 -4.45 15.79
N ARG A 46 1.38 -5.57 16.02
CA ARG A 46 1.77 -6.88 15.48
C ARG A 46 0.66 -7.42 14.58
N PRO A 47 1.00 -7.86 13.35
CA PRO A 47 0.02 -8.56 12.53
C PRO A 47 -0.41 -9.83 13.27
N GLU A 48 -1.71 -10.10 13.33
CA GLU A 48 -2.21 -11.43 13.66
C GLU A 48 -1.83 -12.40 12.54
N LEU A 49 -0.58 -12.88 12.59
CA LEU A 49 -0.14 -14.04 11.84
C LEU A 49 -0.91 -15.21 12.43
N GLY A 50 -1.74 -15.85 11.60
CA GLY A 50 -2.51 -17.04 12.02
C GLY A 50 -1.60 -18.19 12.45
N GLU A 51 -2.18 -19.38 12.58
CA GLU A 51 -1.43 -20.56 13.03
C GLU A 51 -0.19 -20.83 12.17
N LYS A 52 0.96 -21.02 12.83
CA LYS A 52 2.22 -21.35 12.17
C LYS A 52 2.14 -22.78 11.63
N LEU A 53 1.81 -22.92 10.35
CA LEU A 53 1.90 -24.18 9.64
C LEU A 53 3.38 -24.51 9.36
N SER A 54 3.83 -25.67 9.84
CA SER A 54 5.19 -26.17 9.59
C SER A 54 5.07 -27.47 8.79
N PHE A 55 5.72 -27.51 7.63
CA PHE A 55 5.71 -28.66 6.74
C PHE A 55 7.10 -29.28 6.71
N ASN A 56 7.17 -30.61 6.81
CA ASN A 56 8.44 -31.31 6.66
C ASN A 56 8.87 -31.26 5.19
N VAL A 57 10.01 -30.63 4.93
CA VAL A 57 10.63 -30.61 3.61
C VAL A 57 11.66 -31.73 3.53
N VAL A 58 11.40 -32.72 2.68
CA VAL A 58 12.35 -33.79 2.38
C VAL A 58 13.16 -33.36 1.16
N SER A 59 14.47 -33.17 1.34
CA SER A 59 15.41 -32.83 0.25
C SER A 59 16.45 -33.91 0.06
N TYR A 60 16.79 -34.23 -1.18
CA TYR A 60 17.83 -35.18 -1.55
C TYR A 60 18.92 -34.47 -2.35
N THR A 61 20.18 -34.84 -2.10
CA THR A 61 21.32 -34.41 -2.92
C THR A 61 21.72 -35.57 -3.81
N THR A 62 21.87 -35.30 -5.10
CA THR A 62 22.35 -36.28 -6.09
C THR A 62 23.64 -35.75 -6.71
N ASN A 63 24.64 -36.62 -6.89
CA ASN A 63 25.87 -36.26 -7.59
C ASN A 63 25.60 -36.25 -9.11
N TRP A 64 25.93 -35.16 -9.78
CA TRP A 64 25.87 -35.02 -11.24
C TRP A 64 27.28 -34.77 -11.75
N ASP A 65 27.81 -35.68 -12.59
CA ASP A 65 29.19 -35.61 -13.08
C ASP A 65 29.35 -34.73 -14.33
N SER A 66 28.26 -34.22 -14.91
CA SER A 66 28.32 -33.30 -16.05
C SER A 66 26.99 -32.57 -16.22
N ILE A 67 26.95 -31.26 -15.96
CA ILE A 67 25.80 -30.43 -16.34
C ILE A 67 26.08 -29.87 -17.73
N THR A 68 25.40 -30.39 -18.74
CA THR A 68 25.46 -29.82 -20.10
C THR A 68 24.60 -28.57 -20.15
N THR A 69 25.23 -27.40 -20.22
CA THR A 69 24.59 -26.08 -20.41
C THR A 69 24.27 -25.76 -21.88
N LYS A 70 24.33 -26.73 -22.79
CA LYS A 70 24.17 -26.49 -24.23
C LYS A 70 22.75 -26.09 -24.65
N ASN A 71 21.75 -26.21 -23.77
CA ASN A 71 20.39 -25.73 -24.03
C ASN A 71 19.84 -25.06 -22.77
N PRO A 72 19.78 -23.71 -22.69
CA PRO A 72 18.98 -23.07 -21.66
C PRO A 72 17.54 -23.56 -21.79
N VAL A 73 16.95 -23.97 -20.67
CA VAL A 73 15.56 -24.45 -20.60
C VAL A 73 14.67 -23.37 -21.22
N SER A 74 13.96 -23.72 -22.30
CA SER A 74 12.90 -22.87 -22.83
C SER A 74 11.82 -22.77 -21.76
N VAL A 75 11.48 -21.55 -21.36
CA VAL A 75 10.42 -21.31 -20.38
C VAL A 75 9.11 -21.82 -20.99
N ALA A 76 8.65 -22.98 -20.54
CA ALA A 76 7.42 -23.60 -21.02
C ALA A 76 6.23 -22.90 -20.36
N LEU A 77 5.39 -22.26 -21.18
CA LEU A 77 4.07 -21.78 -20.76
C LEU A 77 3.09 -22.95 -20.67
N GLY A 78 2.22 -22.92 -19.67
CA GLY A 78 1.23 -23.97 -19.43
C GLY A 78 1.71 -25.04 -18.46
N ASN A 79 1.24 -26.28 -18.65
CA ASN A 79 1.57 -27.40 -17.77
C ASN A 79 2.72 -28.22 -18.34
N LEU A 80 3.79 -28.38 -17.57
CA LEU A 80 4.94 -29.22 -17.89
C LEU A 80 5.03 -30.31 -16.81
N ASN A 81 5.13 -31.58 -17.20
CA ASN A 81 5.36 -32.66 -16.25
C ASN A 81 6.82 -33.11 -16.33
N ASP A 82 7.65 -32.58 -15.44
CA ASP A 82 9.07 -32.90 -15.38
C ASP A 82 9.28 -34.22 -14.62
N PRO A 83 10.08 -35.17 -15.15
CA PRO A 83 10.29 -36.47 -14.50
C PRO A 83 11.09 -36.39 -13.18
N ILE A 84 11.81 -35.29 -12.94
CA ILE A 84 12.63 -35.06 -11.73
C ILE A 84 11.92 -34.10 -10.77
N PHE A 85 11.34 -33.01 -11.28
CA PHE A 85 10.76 -31.93 -10.50
C PHE A 85 9.23 -31.98 -10.40
N GLY A 86 8.58 -32.89 -11.13
CA GLY A 86 7.13 -33.06 -11.13
C GLY A 86 6.39 -32.02 -11.98
N LYS A 87 5.11 -31.81 -11.66
CA LYS A 87 4.23 -30.93 -12.44
C LYS A 87 4.52 -29.46 -12.17
N LEU A 88 4.93 -28.75 -13.21
CA LEU A 88 5.12 -27.30 -13.26
C LEU A 88 3.92 -26.68 -14.00
N ASN A 89 3.38 -25.58 -13.49
CA ASN A 89 2.35 -24.80 -14.17
C ASN A 89 2.79 -23.34 -14.25
N ALA A 90 3.01 -22.83 -15.46
CA ALA A 90 3.41 -21.46 -15.72
C ALA A 90 2.31 -20.72 -16.48
N ALA A 91 1.81 -19.65 -15.89
CA ALA A 91 0.85 -18.75 -16.53
C ALA A 91 1.38 -17.31 -16.49
N PHE A 92 1.05 -16.52 -17.50
CA PHE A 92 1.27 -15.07 -17.49
C PHE A 92 -0.08 -14.36 -17.44
N THR A 93 -0.13 -13.22 -16.74
CA THR A 93 -1.31 -12.37 -16.69
C THR A 93 -0.98 -11.05 -17.36
N THR A 94 -1.92 -10.53 -18.15
CA THR A 94 -1.79 -9.21 -18.77
C THR A 94 -2.92 -8.32 -18.25
N ARG A 95 -2.56 -7.08 -17.91
CA ARG A 95 -3.54 -6.05 -17.56
C ARG A 95 -3.60 -5.05 -18.70
N LEU A 96 -4.75 -4.95 -19.35
CA LEU A 96 -5.04 -3.87 -20.28
C LEU A 96 -5.42 -2.64 -19.46
N LEU A 97 -4.56 -1.61 -19.48
CA LEU A 97 -4.93 -0.28 -18.99
C LEU A 97 -5.61 0.47 -20.14
N LEU A 98 -6.73 1.13 -19.84
CA LEU A 98 -7.37 2.03 -20.80
C LEU A 98 -6.44 3.22 -21.06
N SER A 99 -6.26 3.57 -22.33
CA SER A 99 -5.43 4.70 -22.76
C SER A 99 -6.01 6.05 -22.32
N LYS A 100 -7.33 6.12 -22.10
CA LYS A 100 -8.04 7.33 -21.67
C LYS A 100 -9.16 6.93 -20.71
N LEU A 101 -9.27 7.66 -19.59
CA LEU A 101 -10.32 7.43 -18.58
C LEU A 101 -11.68 8.03 -18.99
N SER A 102 -11.69 8.94 -19.96
CA SER A 102 -12.89 9.64 -20.45
C SER A 102 -12.97 9.54 -21.98
N PRO A 103 -13.58 8.47 -22.51
CA PRO A 103 -13.90 8.39 -23.93
C PRO A 103 -14.87 9.52 -24.30
N ASP A 104 -14.57 10.22 -25.40
CA ASP A 104 -15.49 11.20 -25.98
C ASP A 104 -16.33 10.47 -27.02
N PHE A 105 -17.65 10.54 -26.88
CA PHE A 105 -18.61 9.85 -27.75
C PHE A 105 -19.15 10.75 -28.86
N GLY A 106 -18.83 12.06 -28.86
CA GLY A 106 -19.35 13.03 -29.82
C GLY A 106 -20.81 13.46 -29.57
N ASP A 107 -21.27 14.42 -30.36
CA ASP A 107 -22.60 15.04 -30.21
C ASP A 107 -23.73 14.10 -30.68
N SER A 108 -24.88 14.20 -30.02
CA SER A 108 -26.10 13.40 -30.30
C SER A 108 -26.01 11.89 -29.98
N THR A 109 -25.09 11.48 -29.12
CA THR A 109 -25.02 10.09 -28.65
C THR A 109 -25.96 9.83 -27.48
N VAL A 110 -26.78 8.79 -27.59
CA VAL A 110 -27.67 8.32 -26.51
C VAL A 110 -27.01 7.10 -25.86
N CYS A 111 -26.68 7.21 -24.59
CA CYS A 111 -26.13 6.09 -23.82
C CYS A 111 -27.25 5.11 -23.46
N ASP A 112 -27.15 3.87 -23.94
CA ASP A 112 -28.11 2.79 -23.63
C ASP A 112 -27.78 2.11 -22.28
N SER A 113 -26.52 1.69 -22.08
CA SER A 113 -26.06 1.19 -20.77
C SER A 113 -24.55 1.28 -20.59
N VAL A 114 -24.12 1.53 -19.34
CA VAL A 114 -22.71 1.47 -18.93
C VAL A 114 -22.55 0.27 -18.01
N LYS A 115 -21.65 -0.66 -18.37
CA LYS A 115 -21.31 -1.81 -17.53
C LYS A 115 -19.88 -1.68 -17.02
N VAL A 116 -19.74 -1.53 -15.72
CA VAL A 116 -18.46 -1.66 -15.02
C VAL A 116 -18.37 -3.10 -14.53
N ARG A 117 -17.33 -3.82 -14.96
CA ARG A 117 -17.00 -5.17 -14.47
C ARG A 117 -16.12 -5.09 -13.24
#